data_AF-A0A2E0ZZR3-F1
#
_entry.id   AF-A0A2E0ZZR3-F1
#
_cell.length_a   1.000
_cell.length_b   1.000
_cell.length_c   1.000
_cell.angle_alpha   90.00
_cell.angle_beta   90.00
_cell.angle_gamma   90.00
#
_symmetry.space_group_name_H-M   'P 1'
#
loop_
_entity.id
_entity.type
_entity.pdbx_description
1 polymer ?
#
loop_
_entity_poly.entity_id
_entity_poly.type
_entity_poly.pdbx_seq_one_letter_code
_entity_poly.pdbx_strand_id
1 'polypeptide(L)' 'MKFIATDVTDSPAKLAEMVTEQLKKPGFAIDPYFYRSHVTYQWELEQVIYKSWIYAGHVSQILNKGDYFLFEIGED' A
#
# COMPACT_ATOMS: atom_id res chain seq x y z
N MET A 1 -14.49 10.06 1.83
CA MET A 1 -14.37 8.58 1.75
C MET A 1 -14.32 8.15 0.30
N LYS A 2 -13.14 7.82 -0.20
CA LYS A 2 -12.99 7.17 -1.50
C LYS A 2 -13.26 5.69 -1.23
N PHE A 3 -14.43 5.19 -1.61
CA PHE A 3 -14.74 3.78 -1.43
C PHE A 3 -13.81 2.98 -2.33
N ILE A 4 -12.82 2.30 -1.75
CA ILE A 4 -12.27 1.12 -2.41
C ILE A 4 -13.47 0.19 -2.60
N ALA A 5 -13.65 -0.35 -3.82
CA ALA A 5 -14.72 -1.30 -4.06
C ALA A 5 -14.42 -2.55 -3.20
N THR A 6 -14.99 -2.59 -2.00
CA THR A 6 -14.83 -3.69 -1.06
C THR A 6 -15.58 -4.89 -1.62
N ASP A 7 -14.87 -5.78 -2.29
CA ASP A 7 -15.36 -7.12 -2.55
C ASP A 7 -15.53 -7.83 -1.21
N VAL A 8 -16.78 -8.00 -0.77
CA VAL A 8 -17.15 -8.63 0.50
C VAL A 8 -16.66 -10.09 0.62
N THR A 9 -16.26 -10.71 -0.49
CA THR A 9 -15.72 -12.07 -0.53
C THR A 9 -14.19 -12.11 -0.38
N ASP A 10 -13.54 -10.95 -0.41
CA ASP A 10 -12.10 -10.86 -0.23
C ASP A 10 -11.70 -11.09 1.23
N SER A 11 -10.57 -11.75 1.46
CA SER A 11 -10.16 -12.17 2.80
C SER A 11 -8.65 -12.39 2.92
N PRO A 12 -8.09 -12.38 4.14
CA PRO A 12 -6.68 -12.71 4.35
C PRO A 12 -6.28 -14.12 3.86
N ALA A 13 -7.22 -15.08 3.92
CA ALA A 13 -6.99 -16.42 3.40
C ALA A 13 -6.84 -16.41 1.86
N LYS A 14 -7.72 -15.67 1.17
CA LYS A 14 -7.63 -15.46 -0.29
C LYS A 14 -6.34 -14.75 -0.68
N LEU A 15 -5.92 -13.74 0.09
CA LEU A 15 -4.62 -13.08 -0.11
C LEU A 15 -3.47 -14.10 -0.05
N ALA A 16 -3.42 -14.94 0.99
CA ALA A 16 -2.37 -15.95 1.14
C ALA A 16 -2.35 -16.98 -0.01
N GLU A 17 -3.53 -17.39 -0.49
CA GLU A 17 -3.67 -18.26 -1.67
C GLU A 17 -3.13 -17.57 -2.93
N MET A 18 -3.57 -16.34 -3.20
CA MET A 18 -3.14 -15.57 -4.36
C MET A 18 -1.62 -15.32 -4.36
N VAL A 19 -1.03 -15.03 -3.20
CA VAL A 19 0.44 -14.92 -3.05
C VAL A 19 1.12 -16.24 -3.42
N THR A 20 0.61 -17.36 -2.93
CA THR A 20 1.16 -18.69 -3.23
C THR A 20 1.10 -19.01 -4.73
N GLU A 21 0.01 -18.66 -5.41
CA GLU A 21 -0.10 -18.83 -6.86
C GLU A 21 0.79 -17.86 -7.66
N GLN A 22 0.92 -16.62 -7.20
CA GLN A 22 1.75 -15.61 -7.89
C GLN A 22 3.24 -15.97 -7.86
N LEU A 23 3.73 -16.56 -6.76
CA LEU A 23 5.12 -16.98 -6.63
C LEU A 23 5.53 -18.04 -7.68
N LYS A 24 4.57 -18.77 -8.25
CA LYS A 24 4.81 -19.75 -9.33
C LYS A 24 5.02 -19.11 -10.70
N LYS A 25 4.79 -17.80 -10.86
CA LYS A 25 4.81 -17.08 -12.15
C LYS A 25 5.87 -15.97 -12.19
N PRO A 26 7.16 -16.26 -11.97
CA PRO A 26 8.21 -15.24 -12.06
C PRO A 26 8.33 -14.69 -13.50
N GLY A 27 8.65 -13.40 -13.62
CA GLY A 27 8.80 -12.73 -14.91
C GLY A 27 7.50 -12.29 -15.58
N PHE A 28 6.34 -12.57 -14.97
CA PHE A 28 5.04 -12.02 -15.38
C PHE A 28 4.63 -10.87 -14.48
N ALA A 29 3.71 -10.03 -14.95
CA ALA A 29 3.02 -9.08 -14.09
C ALA A 29 2.26 -9.80 -12.96
N ILE A 30 2.08 -9.13 -11.82
CA ILE A 30 1.30 -9.68 -10.71
C ILE A 30 -0.20 -9.68 -11.05
N ASP A 31 -0.93 -10.64 -10.49
CA ASP A 31 -2.34 -10.85 -10.79
C ASP A 31 -3.21 -9.58 -10.53
N PRO A 32 -4.23 -9.28 -11.37
CA PRO A 32 -5.14 -8.17 -11.17
C PRO A 32 -5.77 -8.05 -9.77
N TYR A 33 -5.88 -9.17 -9.05
CA TYR A 33 -6.32 -9.23 -7.67
C TYR A 33 -5.54 -8.25 -6.76
N PHE A 34 -4.21 -8.24 -6.81
CA PHE A 34 -3.38 -7.45 -5.90
C PHE A 34 -3.61 -5.93 -6.05
N TYR A 35 -3.99 -5.47 -7.24
CA TYR A 35 -4.24 -4.06 -7.51
C TYR A 35 -5.64 -3.58 -7.11
N ARG A 36 -6.55 -4.50 -6.79
CA ARG A 36 -7.98 -4.19 -6.53
C ARG A 36 -8.46 -4.65 -5.16
N SER A 37 -7.72 -5.56 -4.54
CA SER A 37 -8.03 -6.14 -3.24
C SER A 37 -7.83 -5.11 -2.13
N HIS A 38 -8.92 -4.79 -1.42
CA HIS A 38 -8.87 -3.95 -0.23
C HIS A 38 -8.09 -4.62 0.91
N VAL A 39 -8.11 -5.96 0.97
CA VAL A 39 -7.31 -6.73 1.94
C VAL A 39 -5.82 -6.62 1.63
N THR A 40 -5.43 -6.73 0.36
CA THR A 40 -4.03 -6.54 -0.07
C THR A 40 -3.55 -5.14 0.29
N TYR A 41 -4.33 -4.11 -0.03
CA TYR A 41 -3.99 -2.72 0.29
C TYR A 41 -3.75 -2.51 1.79
N GLN A 42 -4.67 -2.96 2.64
CA GLN A 42 -4.52 -2.83 4.10
C GLN A 42 -3.31 -3.60 4.62
N TRP A 43 -3.08 -4.80 4.11
CA TRP A 43 -1.92 -5.61 4.48
C TRP A 43 -0.59 -4.95 4.07
N GLU A 44 -0.52 -4.37 2.87
CA GLU A 44 0.66 -3.62 2.40
C GLU A 44 0.92 -2.38 3.26
N LEU A 45 -0.12 -1.65 3.65
CA LEU A 45 0.03 -0.54 4.59
C LEU A 45 0.69 -0.99 5.90
N GLU A 46 0.13 -2.02 6.54
CA GLU A 46 0.58 -2.51 7.85
C GLU A 46 1.97 -3.17 7.81
N GLN A 47 2.27 -3.93 6.76
CA GLN A 47 3.47 -4.78 6.71
C GLN A 47 4.62 -4.16 5.95
N VAL A 48 4.34 -3.25 5.01
CA VAL A 48 5.38 -2.64 4.16
C VAL A 48 5.47 -1.15 4.45
N ILE A 49 4.40 -0.38 4.21
CA ILE A 49 4.46 1.07 4.21
C ILE A 49 4.81 1.60 5.61
N TYR A 50 4.08 1.20 6.65
CA TYR A 50 4.33 1.66 8.03
C TYR A 50 5.62 1.13 8.65
N LYS A 51 6.33 0.24 7.96
CA LYS A 51 7.60 -0.38 8.42
C LYS A 51 8.79 0.00 7.53
N SER A 52 8.59 0.86 6.53
CA SER A 52 9.61 1.26 5.57
C SER A 52 10.06 2.71 5.74
N TRP A 53 11.24 3.03 5.22
CA TRP A 53 11.65 4.42 5.01
C TRP A 53 10.88 5.03 3.85
N ILE A 54 10.10 6.08 4.12
CA ILE A 54 9.32 6.80 3.11
C ILE A 54 9.94 8.17 2.87
N TYR A 55 10.19 8.50 1.61
CA TYR A 55 10.62 9.83 1.21
C TYR A 55 9.47 10.83 1.38
N ALA A 56 9.55 11.69 2.40
CA ALA A 56 8.50 12.66 2.71
C ALA A 56 8.66 14.00 1.95
N GLY A 57 9.88 14.43 1.64
CA GLY A 57 10.14 15.71 0.99
C GLY A 57 11.63 16.04 0.91
N HIS A 58 11.93 17.19 0.31
CA HIS A 58 13.30 17.68 0.14
C HIS A 58 13.57 18.83 1.12
N VAL A 59 14.81 18.93 1.63
CA VAL A 59 15.20 19.98 2.59
C VAL A 59 14.96 21.41 2.06
N SER A 60 14.98 21.62 0.74
CA SER A 60 14.68 22.93 0.14
C SER A 60 13.22 23.37 0.29
N GLN A 61 12.33 22.50 0.75
CA GLN A 61 10.93 22.85 1.05
C GLN A 61 10.77 23.53 2.42
N ILE A 62 11.79 23.48 3.28
CA ILE A 62 11.77 24.01 4.66
C ILE A 62 13.06 24.80 4.98
N LEU A 63 13.35 25.82 4.19
CA LEU A 63 14.63 26.55 4.28
C LEU A 63 14.75 27.41 5.53
N ASN A 64 13.63 27.94 6.02
CA ASN A 64 13.62 28.92 7.11
C ASN A 64 13.15 28.30 8.42
N LYS A 65 13.50 28.96 9.52
CA LYS A 65 13.03 28.58 10.85
C LYS A 65 11.51 28.70 10.92
N GLY A 66 10.86 27.60 11.24
CA GLY A 66 9.40 27.53 11.37
C GLY A 66 8.67 27.05 10.12
N ASP A 67 9.38 26.84 9.00
CA ASP A 67 8.78 26.21 7.82
C ASP A 67 8.45 24.74 8.13
N TYR A 68 7.24 24.33 7.81
CA TYR A 68 6.80 22.94 7.89
C TYR A 68 5.91 22.60 6.70
N PHE A 69 5.82 21.31 6.38
CA PHE A 69 4.82 20.78 5.46
C PHE A 69 4.16 19.56 6.09
N LEU A 70 2.94 19.27 5.64
CA LEU A 70 2.23 18.06 6.01
C LEU A 70 2.43 17.03 4.91
N PHE A 71 2.60 15.77 5.33
CA PHE A 71 2.71 14.63 4.45
C PHE A 71 1.84 13.51 5.02
N GLU A 72 0.89 13.04 4.22
CA GLU A 72 -0.06 12.00 4.60
C GLU A 72 0.49 10.62 4.20
N ILE A 73 0.35 9.64 5.09
CA ILE A 73 0.71 8.25 4.84
C ILE A 73 -0.51 7.38 5.18
N GLY A 74 -0.96 6.60 4.20
CA GLY A 74 -2.20 5.82 4.34
C GLY A 74 -3.45 6.65 4.10
N GLU A 75 -4.60 6.11 4.48
CA GLU A 75 -5.87 6.84 4.56
C GLU A 75 -6.25 6.97 6.05
N ASP A 76 -7.00 8.02 6.40
CA ASP A 76 -7.60 8.22 7.74
C ASP A 76 -8.43 7.02 8.21
#